data_AF-A0A394D600-F1
#
_entry.id   AF-A0A394D600-F1
#
_cell.length_a   1.000
_cell.length_b   1.000
_cell.length_c   1.000
_cell.angle_alpha   90.00
_cell.angle_beta   90.00
_cell.angle_gamma   90.00
#
_symmetry.space_group_name_H-M   'P 1'
#
loop_
_entity.id
_entity.type
_entity.pdbx_description
1 polymer ?
#
loop_
_entity_poly.entity_id
_entity_poly.type
_entity_poly.pdbx_seq_one_letter_code
_entity_poly.pdbx_strand_id
1 'polypeptide(L)'
;MSEQNSKNKAQQKWRHRTGPVNFGVIRERLRATKENKEMPNQAESQAEMFCETSQSKKGEPLDQETTNAMAQLKDLIENSSQQPDEAFQSVFGKEKPGRVQCH
;
A
#
# COMPACT_ATOMS: atom_id res chain seq x y z
N MET A 1 -23.47 14.57 -4.31
CA MET A 1 -23.15 13.21 -3.82
C MET A 1 -24.11 12.87 -2.70
N SER A 2 -24.58 11.63 -2.59
CA SER A 2 -25.42 11.20 -1.45
C SER A 2 -24.64 11.31 -0.13
N GLU A 3 -25.32 11.72 0.94
CA GLU A 3 -24.77 11.80 2.30
C GLU A 3 -24.07 10.50 2.73
N GLN A 4 -24.63 9.36 2.30
CA GLN A 4 -24.09 8.04 2.60
C GLN A 4 -22.70 7.82 1.98
N ASN A 5 -22.45 8.32 0.77
CA ASN A 5 -21.14 8.20 0.12
C ASN A 5 -20.08 9.03 0.83
N SER A 6 -20.45 10.22 1.33
CA SER A 6 -19.54 11.06 2.12
C SER A 6 -19.17 10.40 3.44
N LYS A 7 -20.16 9.84 4.16
CA LYS A 7 -19.96 9.06 5.40
C LYS A 7 -19.04 7.85 5.16
N ASN A 8 -19.30 7.08 4.09
CA ASN A 8 -18.47 5.92 3.73
C ASN A 8 -17.04 6.34 3.36
N LYS A 9 -16.86 7.43 2.61
CA LYS A 9 -15.54 7.95 2.22
C LYS A 9 -14.74 8.44 3.42
N ALA A 10 -15.39 9.08 4.39
CA ALA A 10 -14.75 9.55 5.62
C ALA A 10 -14.30 8.39 6.54
N GLN A 11 -14.99 7.25 6.50
CA GLN A 11 -14.62 6.05 7.27
C GLN A 11 -13.54 5.19 6.60
N GLN A 12 -13.23 5.43 5.33
CA GLN A 12 -12.15 4.72 4.64
C GLN A 12 -10.79 5.20 5.14
N LYS A 13 -10.06 4.28 5.79
CA LYS A 13 -8.68 4.47 6.22
C LYS A 13 -7.71 3.99 5.14
N TRP A 14 -6.48 4.50 5.18
CA TRP A 14 -5.36 4.02 4.34
C TRP A 14 -5.68 4.02 2.84
N ARG A 15 -6.36 5.07 2.39
CA ARG A 15 -6.79 5.19 1.00
C ARG A 15 -5.57 5.44 0.11
N HIS A 16 -5.45 4.64 -0.94
CA HIS A 16 -4.52 4.93 -2.02
C HIS A 16 -4.83 6.29 -2.65
N ARG A 17 -3.78 7.05 -2.97
CA ARG A 17 -3.88 8.40 -3.55
C ARG A 17 -3.62 8.42 -5.06
N THR A 18 -3.28 7.25 -5.59
CA THR A 18 -2.87 7.05 -6.97
C THR A 18 -4.04 6.50 -7.79
N GLY A 19 -4.14 6.89 -9.07
CA GLY A 19 -5.16 6.37 -9.97
C GLY A 19 -4.73 5.07 -10.67
N PRO A 20 -5.67 4.31 -11.27
CA PRO A 20 -5.41 2.97 -11.81
C PRO A 20 -4.25 2.90 -12.83
N VAL A 21 -4.11 3.91 -13.70
CA VAL A 21 -3.01 3.99 -14.67
C VAL A 21 -1.66 4.05 -13.96
N ASN A 22 -1.52 4.92 -12.96
CA ASN A 22 -0.29 5.05 -12.21
C ASN A 22 -0.02 3.82 -11.33
N PHE A 23 -1.06 3.12 -10.87
CA PHE A 23 -0.91 1.82 -10.21
C PHE A 23 -0.21 0.81 -11.11
N GLY A 24 -0.66 0.66 -12.36
CA GLY A 24 -0.01 -0.20 -13.35
C GLY A 24 1.45 0.17 -13.59
N VAL A 25 1.75 1.47 -13.71
CA VAL A 25 3.12 1.97 -13.89
C VAL A 25 4.01 1.68 -12.68
N ILE A 26 3.52 1.93 -11.46
CA ILE A 26 4.26 1.64 -10.21
C ILE A 26 4.55 0.15 -10.14
N ARG A 27 3.56 -0.68 -10.47
CA ARG A 27 3.65 -2.12 -10.49
C ARG A 27 4.78 -2.62 -11.38
N GLU A 28 4.77 -2.19 -12.64
CA GLU A 28 5.78 -2.55 -13.62
C GLU A 28 7.18 -2.05 -13.22
N ARG A 29 7.27 -0.83 -12.68
CA ARG A 29 8.53 -0.28 -12.16
C ARG A 29 9.09 -1.13 -11.01
N LEU A 30 8.24 -1.52 -10.04
CA LEU A 30 8.66 -2.38 -8.93
C LEU A 30 9.16 -3.74 -9.45
N ARG A 31 8.46 -4.34 -10.41
CA ARG A 31 8.92 -5.58 -11.07
C ARG A 31 10.28 -5.43 -11.73
N ALA A 32 10.47 -4.39 -12.54
CA ALA A 32 11.71 -4.14 -13.25
C ALA A 32 12.91 -3.90 -12.30
N THR A 33 12.67 -3.28 -11.13
CA THR A 33 13.73 -3.10 -10.12
C THR A 33 14.13 -4.41 -9.42
N LYS A 34 13.23 -5.39 -9.37
CA LYS A 34 13.51 -6.71 -8.78
C LYS A 34 14.17 -7.66 -9.77
N GLU A 35 13.88 -7.55 -11.07
CA GLU A 35 14.50 -8.37 -12.11
C GLU A 35 16.02 -8.12 -12.26
N ASN A 36 16.49 -6.91 -11.92
CA ASN A 36 17.91 -6.57 -11.85
C ASN A 36 18.64 -7.08 -10.60
N LYS A 37 17.90 -7.63 -9.61
CA LYS A 37 18.48 -8.30 -8.44
C LYS A 37 18.21 -9.79 -8.61
N GLU A 38 19.17 -10.65 -8.28
CA GLU A 38 19.15 -12.11 -8.56
C GLU A 38 18.02 -12.94 -7.87
N MET A 39 16.90 -12.33 -7.47
CA MET A 39 15.73 -12.98 -6.88
C MET A 39 14.45 -12.69 -7.71
N PRO A 40 14.22 -13.42 -8.81
CA PRO A 40 13.14 -13.16 -9.76
C PRO A 40 11.72 -13.50 -9.24
N ASN A 41 11.58 -14.09 -8.05
CA ASN A 41 10.31 -14.66 -7.56
C ASN A 41 9.70 -13.93 -6.36
N GLN A 42 10.23 -12.78 -5.93
CA GLN A 42 9.45 -11.90 -5.07
C GLN A 42 8.43 -11.16 -5.93
N ALA A 43 7.25 -11.77 -6.09
CA ALA A 43 6.05 -11.05 -6.47
C ALA A 43 6.03 -9.72 -5.69
N GLU A 44 5.67 -8.62 -6.36
CA GLU A 44 5.59 -7.29 -5.76
C GLU A 44 4.86 -7.41 -4.42
N SER A 45 5.54 -7.10 -3.31
CA SER A 45 4.87 -7.29 -2.03
C SER A 45 3.77 -6.27 -1.91
N GLN A 46 2.65 -6.69 -1.34
CA GLN A 46 1.53 -5.82 -1.02
C GLN A 46 1.99 -4.59 -0.20
N ALA A 47 3.03 -4.76 0.62
CA ALA A 47 3.64 -3.69 1.40
C ALA A 47 4.31 -2.60 0.55
N GLU A 48 5.06 -2.98 -0.48
CA GLU A 48 5.76 -2.06 -1.38
C GLU A 48 4.75 -1.28 -2.23
N MET A 49 3.77 -2.00 -2.80
CA MET A 49 2.68 -1.40 -3.57
C MET A 49 1.90 -0.40 -2.71
N PHE A 50 1.59 -0.74 -1.46
CA PHE A 50 0.91 0.17 -0.55
C PHE A 50 1.71 1.45 -0.27
N CYS A 51 3.00 1.33 0.03
CA CYS A 51 3.86 2.48 0.30
C CYS A 51 3.92 3.43 -0.91
N GLU A 52 4.18 2.92 -2.11
CA GLU A 52 4.30 3.75 -3.31
C GLU A 52 2.98 4.43 -3.71
N THR A 53 1.87 3.71 -3.59
CA THR A 53 0.56 4.21 -4.06
C THR A 53 -0.15 5.10 -3.04
N SER A 54 0.23 5.01 -1.77
CA SER A 54 -0.33 5.79 -0.65
C SER A 54 0.52 7.03 -0.32
N GLN A 55 1.74 7.13 -0.85
CA GLN A 55 2.57 8.33 -0.74
C GLN A 55 1.80 9.58 -1.18
N SER A 56 2.04 10.69 -0.47
CA SER A 56 1.43 11.95 -0.86
C SER A 56 2.06 12.48 -2.14
N LYS A 57 1.24 13.10 -2.98
CA LYS A 57 1.76 13.93 -4.07
C LYS A 57 2.38 15.17 -3.45
N LYS A 58 3.44 15.67 -4.08
CA LYS A 58 4.22 16.84 -3.61
C LYS A 58 3.28 17.97 -3.20
N GLY A 59 3.25 18.32 -1.91
CA GLY A 59 2.43 19.40 -1.35
C GLY A 59 1.13 18.99 -0.67
N GLU A 60 0.70 17.72 -0.72
CA GLU A 60 -0.46 17.25 0.04
C GLU A 60 -0.06 16.62 1.39
N PRO A 61 -0.74 16.97 2.50
CA PRO A 61 -0.52 16.32 3.78
C PRO A 61 -0.98 14.86 3.72
N LEU A 62 -0.15 13.95 4.21
CA LEU A 62 -0.54 12.56 4.40
C LEU A 62 -1.38 12.46 5.68
N ASP A 63 -2.38 11.57 5.67
CA ASP A 63 -3.15 11.31 6.87
C ASP A 63 -2.26 10.65 7.94
N GLN A 64 -2.44 11.02 9.21
CA GLN A 64 -1.58 10.54 10.29
C GLN A 64 -1.68 9.02 10.46
N GLU A 65 -2.87 8.43 10.30
CA GLU A 65 -3.03 6.97 10.39
C GLU A 65 -2.31 6.26 9.25
N THR A 66 -2.29 6.85 8.05
CA THR A 66 -1.56 6.31 6.89
C THR A 66 -0.06 6.43 7.07
N THR A 67 0.41 7.56 7.60
CA THR A 67 1.83 7.77 7.93
C THR A 67 2.30 6.77 8.98
N ASN A 68 1.52 6.56 10.03
CA ASN A 68 1.82 5.61 11.10
C ASN A 68 1.87 4.17 10.56
N ALA A 69 0.89 3.77 9.74
CA ALA A 69 0.87 2.43 9.14
C ALA A 69 2.08 2.18 8.23
N MET A 70 2.49 3.17 7.41
CA MET A 70 3.71 3.06 6.60
C MET A 70 4.98 2.96 7.47
N ALA A 71 5.07 3.74 8.55
CA ALA A 71 6.22 3.69 9.45
C ALA A 71 6.32 2.33 10.16
N GLN A 72 5.21 1.82 10.69
CA GLN A 72 5.15 0.48 11.27
C GLN A 72 5.52 -0.60 10.27
N LEU A 73 4.99 -0.53 9.05
CA LEU A 73 5.29 -1.50 8.01
C LEU A 73 6.77 -1.54 7.65
N LYS A 74 7.42 -0.37 7.53
CA LYS A 74 8.86 -0.27 7.31
C LYS A 74 9.66 -0.84 8.49
N ASP A 75 9.26 -0.53 9.71
CA ASP A 75 9.91 -1.04 10.92
C ASP A 75 9.87 -2.58 11.00
N LEU A 76 8.72 -3.19 10.70
CA LEU A 76 8.59 -4.65 10.70
C LEU A 76 9.44 -5.32 9.62
N ILE A 77 9.57 -4.70 8.44
CA ILE A 77 10.36 -5.24 7.33
C ILE A 77 11.86 -5.04 7.56
N GLU A 78 12.28 -3.83 7.94
CA GLU A 78 13.69 -3.45 8.05
C GLU A 78 14.30 -3.84 9.40
N ASN A 79 13.60 -3.59 10.50
CA ASN A 79 14.14 -3.81 11.86
C ASN A 79 13.79 -5.19 12.41
N SER A 80 12.62 -5.74 12.08
CA SER A 80 12.20 -7.09 12.53
C SER A 80 12.47 -8.20 11.50
N SER A 81 13.01 -7.85 10.32
CA SER A 81 13.30 -8.80 9.22
C SER A 81 12.11 -9.68 8.82
N GLN A 82 10.87 -9.21 9.05
CA GLN A 82 9.68 -9.95 8.67
C GLN A 82 9.53 -9.97 7.15
N GLN A 83 8.93 -11.04 6.63
CA GLN A 83 8.56 -11.06 5.23
C GLN A 83 7.53 -9.94 4.96
N PRO A 84 7.68 -9.18 3.87
CA PRO A 84 6.81 -8.04 3.57
C PRO A 84 5.30 -8.31 3.64
N ASP A 85 4.87 -9.48 3.19
CA ASP A 85 3.45 -9.87 3.21
C ASP A 85 2.95 -10.21 4.63
N GLU A 86 3.81 -10.76 5.48
CA GLU A 86 3.50 -11.03 6.88
C GLU A 86 3.43 -9.71 7.67
N ALA A 87 4.36 -8.80 7.44
CA ALA A 87 4.34 -7.45 8.00
C ALA A 87 3.06 -6.70 7.57
N PHE A 88 2.66 -6.83 6.30
CA PHE A 88 1.41 -6.25 5.81
C PHE A 88 0.19 -6.81 6.54
N GLN A 89 0.09 -8.14 6.68
CA GLN A 89 -1.01 -8.75 7.44
C GLN A 89 -0.98 -8.40 8.93
N SER A 90 0.19 -8.15 9.52
CA SER A 90 0.31 -7.70 10.91
C SER A 90 -0.28 -6.29 11.10
N VAL A 91 -0.01 -5.36 10.17
CA VAL A 91 -0.49 -3.97 10.25
C VAL A 91 -1.97 -3.85 9.86
N PHE A 92 -2.38 -4.53 8.79
CA PHE A 92 -3.70 -4.35 8.18
C PHE A 92 -4.70 -5.46 8.53
N GLY A 93 -4.23 -6.54 9.15
CA GLY A 93 -4.98 -7.77 9.34
C GLY A 93 -5.00 -8.65 8.08
N LYS A 94 -5.63 -9.82 8.19
CA LYS A 94 -5.87 -10.69 7.03
C LYS A 94 -6.76 -9.96 6.02
N GLU A 95 -6.35 -9.97 4.76
CA GLU A 95 -7.18 -9.47 3.67
C GLU A 95 -8.52 -10.22 3.67
N LYS A 96 -9.63 -9.46 3.66
CA LYS A 96 -10.96 -10.07 3.65
C LYS A 96 -11.36 -10.38 2.21
N PRO A 97 -11.61 -11.66 1.86
CA PRO A 97 -12.08 -12.01 0.52
C PRO A 97 -13.40 -11.26 0.25
N GLY A 98 -13.48 -10.57 -0.90
CA GLY A 98 -14.65 -9.80 -1.32
C GLY A 98 -14.62 -8.32 -0.97
N ARG A 99 -13.66 -7.82 -0.17
CA ARG A 99 -13.34 -6.38 -0.18
C ARG A 99 -12.39 -6.15 -1.34
N VAL A 100 -12.97 -5.93 -2.52
CA VAL A 100 -12.27 -5.34 -3.65
C VAL A 100 -11.68 -4.02 -3.15
N GLN A 101 -10.38 -4.01 -2.81
CA GLN A 101 -9.61 -2.79 -3.02
C GLN A 101 -9.72 -2.56 -4.53
N CYS A 102 -10.42 -1.49 -4.91
CA CYS A 102 -10.65 -1.15 -6.31
C CYS A 102 -9.33 -1.27 -7.08
N HIS A 103 -9.32 -2.18 -8.07
CA HIS A 103 -8.24 -2.32 -9.04
C HIS A 103 -7.86 -0.98 -9.66
#